data_AF-A0A358TWI1-F1
#
_entry.id   AF-A0A358TWI1-F1
#
_cell.length_a   1.000
_cell.length_b   1.000
_cell.length_c   1.000
_cell.angle_alpha   90.00
_cell.angle_beta   90.00
_cell.angle_gamma   90.00
#
_symmetry.space_group_name_H-M   'P 1'
#
loop_
_entity.id
_entity.type
_entity.pdbx_description
1 polymer ?
#
loop_
_entity_poly.entity_id
_entity_poly.type
_entity_poly.pdbx_seq_one_letter_code
_entity_poly.pdbx_strand_id
1 'polypeptide(L)'
;MEEIPDWNCCGSTPAHQVDHLLALALPARNLAQAEKAGLKEVMAPCAACFNHLRTAEIECAESKETSKKVQQAIEMNYKNTVHVLNILELLVDRIGLDKVAAKVKKPLKGLKIAPYYGCMLTRPAKIARFDHPTKFMNASKRSIDLVNIWVYMIRPYPLRVYVNNLISL
;
A
#
# COMPACT_ATOMS: atom_id res chain seq x y z
N MET A 1 -9.44 -12.34 -4.91
CA MET A 1 -8.61 -11.18 -5.27
C MET A 1 -8.13 -11.44 -6.67
N GLU A 2 -8.33 -10.47 -7.54
CA GLU A 2 -8.01 -10.56 -8.96
C GLU A 2 -6.97 -9.49 -9.27
N GLU A 3 -6.09 -9.78 -10.23
CA GLU A 3 -5.09 -8.82 -10.69
C GLU A 3 -5.75 -7.81 -11.65
N ILE A 4 -5.35 -6.55 -11.58
CA ILE A 4 -5.80 -5.54 -12.54
C ILE A 4 -5.21 -5.91 -13.91
N PRO A 5 -6.02 -6.10 -14.95
CA PRO A 5 -5.52 -6.47 -16.26
C PRO A 5 -4.68 -5.33 -16.85
N ASP A 6 -3.48 -5.67 -17.34
CA ASP A 6 -2.57 -4.73 -18.02
C ASP A 6 -2.20 -3.50 -17.17
N TRP A 7 -2.01 -3.70 -15.87
CA TRP A 7 -1.55 -2.65 -14.97
C TRP A 7 -0.10 -2.21 -15.30
N ASN A 8 0.21 -0.95 -15.07
CA ASN A 8 1.54 -0.37 -15.25
C ASN A 8 2.17 0.07 -13.92
N CYS A 9 3.49 0.24 -13.91
CA CYS A 9 4.21 0.80 -12.76
C CYS A 9 3.61 2.16 -12.35
N CYS A 10 3.53 2.42 -11.04
CA CYS A 10 3.00 3.68 -10.47
C CYS A 10 3.92 4.91 -10.70
N GLY A 11 4.98 4.78 -11.51
CA GLY A 11 5.93 5.85 -11.81
C GLY A 11 7.07 6.01 -10.80
N SER A 12 6.96 5.43 -9.61
CA SER A 12 7.94 5.57 -8.51
C SER A 12 8.34 7.04 -8.28
N THR A 13 9.44 7.30 -7.59
CA THR A 13 9.98 8.66 -7.38
C THR A 13 10.27 9.42 -8.70
N PRO A 14 10.77 8.79 -9.78
CA PRO A 14 11.15 9.52 -11.00
C PRO A 14 9.98 10.26 -11.66
N ALA A 15 8.78 9.67 -11.71
CA ALA A 15 7.63 10.33 -12.34
C ALA A 15 7.30 11.66 -11.64
N HIS A 16 7.28 11.67 -10.30
CA HIS A 16 7.05 12.90 -9.53
C HIS A 16 8.15 13.95 -9.76
N GLN A 17 9.40 13.55 -9.95
CA GLN A 17 10.50 14.50 -10.18
C GLN A 17 10.45 15.14 -11.58
N VAL A 18 9.92 14.41 -12.57
CA VAL A 18 9.92 14.87 -13.96
C VAL A 18 8.70 15.72 -14.26
N ASP A 19 7.50 15.22 -13.95
CA ASP A 19 6.25 15.88 -14.34
C ASP A 19 5.08 15.47 -13.44
N HIS A 20 4.33 16.45 -12.97
CA HIS A 20 3.21 16.21 -12.06
C HIS A 20 2.05 15.48 -12.74
N LEU A 21 1.75 15.79 -14.01
CA LEU A 21 0.70 15.10 -14.74
C LEU A 21 1.06 13.63 -14.95
N LEU A 22 2.32 13.32 -15.29
CA LEU A 22 2.83 11.95 -15.41
C LEU A 22 2.70 11.18 -14.08
N ALA A 23 3.06 11.83 -12.96
CA ALA A 23 2.95 11.25 -11.63
C ALA A 23 1.51 10.87 -11.24
N LEU A 24 0.51 11.58 -11.76
CA LEU A 24 -0.90 11.26 -11.56
C LEU A 24 -1.45 10.30 -12.62
N ALA A 25 -1.03 10.42 -13.87
CA ALA A 25 -1.55 9.66 -15.00
C ALA A 25 -1.22 8.16 -14.89
N LEU A 26 0.03 7.82 -14.54
CA LEU A 26 0.46 6.42 -14.40
C LEU A 26 -0.39 5.63 -13.36
N PRO A 27 -0.54 6.10 -12.11
CA PRO A 27 -1.44 5.45 -11.15
C PRO A 27 -2.91 5.54 -11.54
N ALA A 28 -3.40 6.68 -12.06
CA ALA A 28 -4.80 6.83 -12.45
C ALA A 28 -5.22 5.86 -13.56
N ARG A 29 -4.32 5.51 -14.50
CA ARG A 29 -4.56 4.48 -15.51
C ARG A 29 -4.95 3.14 -14.88
N ASN A 30 -4.21 2.71 -13.85
CA ASN A 30 -4.52 1.47 -13.13
C ASN A 30 -5.88 1.55 -12.43
N LEU A 31 -6.23 2.71 -11.85
CA LEU A 31 -7.53 2.90 -11.20
C LEU A 31 -8.68 2.90 -12.22
N ALA A 32 -8.49 3.53 -13.38
CA ALA A 32 -9.46 3.50 -14.48
C ALA A 32 -9.65 2.07 -15.04
N GLN A 33 -8.58 1.27 -15.12
CA GLN A 33 -8.68 -0.14 -15.48
C GLN A 33 -9.45 -0.95 -14.43
N ALA A 34 -9.18 -0.72 -13.15
CA ALA A 34 -9.92 -1.37 -12.07
C ALA A 34 -11.42 -1.00 -12.10
N GLU A 35 -11.75 0.26 -12.36
CA GLU A 35 -13.14 0.71 -12.56
C GLU A 35 -13.81 0.01 -13.74
N LYS A 36 -13.11 -0.08 -14.88
CA LYS A 36 -13.59 -0.75 -16.07
C LYS A 36 -13.84 -2.25 -15.83
N ALA A 37 -13.03 -2.86 -14.98
CA ALA A 37 -13.20 -4.25 -14.52
C ALA A 37 -14.30 -4.41 -13.46
N GLY A 38 -14.99 -3.33 -13.07
CA GLY A 38 -16.07 -3.38 -12.07
C GLY A 38 -15.59 -3.50 -10.62
N LEU A 39 -14.29 -3.34 -10.37
CA LEU A 39 -13.72 -3.39 -9.04
C LEU A 39 -14.08 -2.12 -8.24
N LYS A 40 -14.17 -2.25 -6.92
CA LYS A 40 -14.46 -1.15 -5.99
C LYS A 40 -13.28 -0.78 -5.11
N GLU A 41 -12.35 -1.71 -4.92
CA GLU A 41 -11.17 -1.52 -4.10
C GLU A 41 -9.95 -2.08 -4.83
N VAL A 42 -8.82 -1.41 -4.68
CA VAL A 42 -7.51 -1.85 -5.16
C VAL A 42 -6.54 -1.85 -4.00
N MET A 43 -5.91 -2.98 -3.73
CA MET A 43 -4.86 -3.08 -2.71
C MET A 43 -3.48 -2.98 -3.35
N ALA A 44 -2.66 -2.08 -2.83
CA ALA A 44 -1.26 -1.93 -3.23
C ALA A 44 -0.33 -2.46 -2.12
N PRO A 45 0.49 -3.50 -2.40
CA PRO A 45 1.36 -4.09 -1.38
C PRO A 45 2.61 -3.25 -1.09
N CYS A 46 3.03 -2.43 -2.05
CA CYS A 46 4.18 -1.53 -1.92
C CYS A 46 3.73 -0.16 -1.39
N ALA A 47 4.46 0.37 -0.42
CA ALA A 47 4.20 1.68 0.18
C ALA A 47 4.19 2.82 -0.85
N ALA A 48 5.09 2.80 -1.83
CA ALA A 48 5.15 3.79 -2.91
C ALA A 48 3.94 3.66 -3.85
N CYS A 49 3.58 2.44 -4.25
CA CYS A 49 2.41 2.20 -5.09
C CYS A 49 1.14 2.67 -4.41
N PHE A 50 0.95 2.33 -3.12
CA PHE A 50 -0.16 2.83 -2.33
C PHE A 50 -0.20 4.35 -2.34
N ASN A 51 0.92 5.01 -2.02
CA ASN A 51 0.97 6.45 -1.91
C ASN A 51 0.63 7.16 -3.24
N HIS A 52 1.16 6.68 -4.36
CA HIS A 52 0.89 7.31 -5.66
C HIS A 52 -0.53 7.03 -6.17
N LEU A 53 -1.04 5.80 -6.00
CA LEU A 53 -2.44 5.48 -6.32
C LEU A 53 -3.41 6.32 -5.48
N ARG A 54 -3.14 6.42 -4.18
CA ARG A 54 -3.95 7.21 -3.25
C ARG A 54 -3.87 8.71 -3.53
N THR A 55 -2.70 9.20 -3.95
CA THR A 55 -2.53 10.59 -4.40
C THR A 55 -3.37 10.87 -5.65
N ALA A 56 -3.33 9.99 -6.65
CA ALA A 56 -4.16 10.13 -7.84
C ALA A 56 -5.67 10.09 -7.54
N GLU A 57 -6.11 9.17 -6.65
CA GLU A 57 -7.49 9.12 -6.15
C GLU A 57 -7.89 10.45 -5.50
N ILE A 58 -7.08 10.99 -4.59
CA ILE A 58 -7.43 12.21 -3.84
C ILE A 58 -7.40 13.44 -4.76
N GLU A 59 -6.34 13.65 -5.53
CA GLU A 59 -6.21 14.86 -6.34
C GLU A 59 -7.20 14.92 -7.49
N CYS A 60 -7.53 13.78 -8.12
CA CYS A 60 -8.59 13.72 -9.12
C CYS A 60 -9.98 13.93 -8.52
N ALA A 61 -10.18 13.66 -7.22
CA ALA A 61 -11.44 13.96 -6.53
C ALA A 61 -11.54 15.45 -6.17
N GLU A 62 -10.43 16.06 -5.78
CA GLU A 62 -10.38 17.46 -5.33
C GLU A 62 -10.44 18.47 -6.50
N SER A 63 -9.95 18.10 -7.70
CA SER A 63 -9.88 19.01 -8.86
C SER A 63 -10.43 18.39 -10.14
N LYS A 64 -11.54 18.96 -10.64
CA LYS A 64 -12.12 18.59 -11.94
C LYS A 64 -11.18 18.85 -13.11
N GLU A 65 -10.37 19.91 -13.03
CA GLU A 65 -9.39 20.24 -14.06
C GLU A 65 -8.28 19.18 -14.10
N THR A 66 -7.74 18.80 -12.93
CA THR A 66 -6.74 17.75 -12.82
C THR A 66 -7.28 16.43 -13.33
N SER A 67 -8.49 16.03 -12.91
CA SER A 67 -9.16 14.83 -13.42
C SER A 67 -9.31 14.84 -14.94
N LYS A 68 -9.69 15.98 -15.54
CA LYS A 68 -9.81 16.10 -16.99
C LYS A 68 -8.46 15.94 -17.70
N LYS A 69 -7.40 16.59 -17.22
CA LYS A 69 -6.03 16.44 -17.78
C LYS A 69 -5.52 15.01 -17.69
N VAL A 70 -5.75 14.36 -16.55
CA VAL A 70 -5.38 12.95 -16.34
C VAL A 70 -6.13 12.05 -17.32
N GLN A 71 -7.45 12.19 -17.44
CA GLN A 71 -8.25 11.41 -18.38
C GLN A 71 -7.82 11.59 -19.84
N GLN A 72 -7.44 12.82 -20.23
CA GLN A 72 -6.87 13.10 -21.54
C GLN A 72 -5.52 12.40 -21.74
N ALA A 73 -4.63 12.46 -20.74
CA ALA A 73 -3.29 11.86 -20.83
C ALA A 73 -3.31 10.32 -20.88
N ILE A 74 -4.26 9.68 -20.21
CA ILE A 74 -4.39 8.21 -20.20
C ILE A 74 -5.31 7.68 -21.29
N GLU A 75 -6.01 8.57 -22.02
CA GLU A 75 -7.01 8.22 -23.04
C GLU A 75 -8.11 7.26 -22.53
N MET A 76 -8.49 7.41 -21.26
CA MET A 76 -9.49 6.57 -20.59
C MET A 76 -10.44 7.40 -19.73
N ASN A 77 -11.69 6.95 -19.66
CA ASN A 77 -12.66 7.48 -18.69
C ASN A 77 -12.25 7.02 -17.29
N TYR A 78 -12.12 7.99 -16.37
CA TYR A 78 -11.79 7.73 -14.97
C TYR A 78 -12.76 8.51 -14.08
N LYS A 79 -13.67 7.79 -13.43
CA LYS A 79 -14.75 8.37 -12.61
C LYS A 79 -14.37 8.52 -11.14
N ASN A 80 -13.23 7.97 -10.74
CA ASN A 80 -12.69 8.01 -9.40
C ASN A 80 -13.64 7.39 -8.34
N THR A 81 -14.02 6.14 -8.60
CA THR A 81 -14.95 5.32 -7.81
C THR A 81 -14.29 4.11 -7.15
N VAL A 82 -12.99 3.90 -7.40
CA VAL A 82 -12.18 2.84 -6.80
C VAL A 82 -11.43 3.40 -5.60
N HIS A 83 -11.52 2.71 -4.48
CA HIS A 83 -10.81 3.05 -3.26
C HIS A 83 -9.47 2.31 -3.15
N VAL A 84 -8.39 3.02 -2.85
CA VAL A 84 -7.05 2.42 -2.71
C VAL A 84 -6.77 2.04 -1.26
N LEU A 85 -6.41 0.77 -1.05
CA LEU A 85 -6.03 0.19 0.24
C LEU A 85 -4.53 -0.10 0.29
N ASN A 86 -3.90 0.10 1.45
CA ASN A 86 -2.59 -0.51 1.72
C ASN A 86 -2.73 -1.91 2.31
N ILE A 87 -1.62 -2.66 2.35
CA ILE A 87 -1.62 -4.04 2.86
C ILE A 87 -2.03 -4.15 4.33
N LEU A 88 -1.71 -3.16 5.16
CA LEU A 88 -2.04 -3.18 6.58
C LEU A 88 -3.54 -2.90 6.78
N GLU A 89 -4.12 -1.97 6.04
CA GLU A 89 -5.58 -1.75 6.01
C GLU A 89 -6.33 -3.02 5.60
N LEU A 90 -5.84 -3.72 4.57
CA LEU A 90 -6.43 -4.99 4.17
C LEU A 90 -6.38 -6.03 5.31
N LEU A 91 -5.22 -6.21 5.93
CA LEU A 91 -5.03 -7.22 6.98
C LEU A 91 -5.80 -6.90 8.26
N VAL A 92 -5.78 -5.64 8.69
CA VAL A 92 -6.37 -5.20 9.96
C VAL A 92 -7.86 -4.91 9.82
N ASP A 93 -8.24 -4.08 8.86
CA ASP A 93 -9.61 -3.54 8.78
C ASP A 93 -10.54 -4.40 7.90
N ARG A 94 -10.03 -5.09 6.87
CA ARG A 94 -10.86 -5.92 5.97
C ARG A 94 -10.87 -7.39 6.37
N ILE A 95 -9.71 -7.97 6.68
CA ILE A 95 -9.58 -9.39 7.03
C ILE A 95 -9.80 -9.58 8.53
N GLY A 96 -9.13 -8.79 9.36
CA GLY A 96 -9.14 -8.89 10.82
C GLY A 96 -8.06 -9.81 11.36
N LEU A 97 -7.47 -9.42 12.48
CA LEU A 97 -6.32 -10.09 13.11
C LEU A 97 -6.63 -11.54 13.51
N ASP A 98 -7.84 -11.81 13.99
CA ASP A 98 -8.24 -13.14 14.45
C ASP A 98 -8.17 -14.17 13.32
N LYS A 99 -8.62 -13.78 12.11
CA LYS A 99 -8.54 -14.64 10.92
C LYS A 99 -7.10 -14.86 10.47
N VAL A 100 -6.25 -13.85 10.61
CA VAL A 100 -4.81 -13.97 10.32
C VAL A 100 -4.17 -14.94 11.33
N ALA A 101 -4.41 -14.75 12.63
CA ALA A 101 -3.90 -15.59 13.72
C ALA A 101 -4.34 -17.05 13.59
N ALA A 102 -5.60 -17.30 13.19
CA ALA A 102 -6.11 -18.65 12.97
C ALA A 102 -5.44 -19.40 11.80
N LYS A 103 -4.79 -18.69 10.87
CA LYS A 103 -4.09 -19.29 9.71
C LYS A 103 -2.60 -19.52 9.95
N VAL A 104 -2.09 -19.16 11.11
CA VAL A 104 -0.67 -19.26 11.43
C VAL A 104 -0.28 -20.71 11.71
N LYS A 105 0.74 -21.19 11.00
CA LYS A 105 1.29 -22.54 11.22
C LYS A 105 2.56 -22.55 12.07
N LYS A 106 3.35 -21.49 11.99
CA LYS A 106 4.63 -21.36 12.70
C LYS A 106 4.67 -19.99 13.39
N PRO A 107 4.27 -19.92 14.67
CA PRO A 107 4.39 -18.70 15.45
C PRO A 107 5.86 -18.31 15.61
N LEU A 108 6.17 -17.04 15.41
CA LEU A 108 7.48 -16.42 15.62
C LEU A 108 7.70 -16.06 17.10
N LYS A 109 7.23 -16.91 18.02
CA LYS A 109 7.35 -16.70 19.46
C LYS A 109 8.82 -16.59 19.85
N GLY A 110 9.15 -15.61 20.68
CA GLY A 110 10.52 -15.36 21.16
C GLY A 110 11.40 -14.50 20.25
N LEU A 111 10.94 -14.13 19.04
CA LEU A 111 11.64 -13.14 18.23
C LEU A 111 11.31 -11.72 18.68
N LYS A 112 12.35 -10.89 18.84
CA LYS A 112 12.20 -9.44 19.00
C LYS A 112 12.11 -8.81 17.62
N ILE A 113 10.94 -8.27 17.28
CA ILE A 113 10.66 -7.68 15.97
C ILE A 113 10.60 -6.16 16.10
N ALA A 114 11.38 -5.47 15.26
CA ALA A 114 11.27 -4.03 15.07
C ALA A 114 10.57 -3.76 13.74
N PRO A 115 9.27 -3.41 13.72
CA PRO A 115 8.55 -3.20 12.47
C PRO A 115 9.04 -1.90 11.81
N TYR A 116 9.35 -1.99 10.52
CA TYR A 116 9.65 -0.82 9.68
C TYR A 116 8.53 -0.61 8.67
N TYR A 117 7.71 0.40 8.92
CA TYR A 117 6.57 0.75 8.06
C TYR A 117 6.95 1.70 6.91
N GLY A 118 8.15 2.28 6.95
CA GLY A 118 8.55 3.32 6.01
C GLY A 118 7.78 4.63 6.19
N CYS A 119 8.19 5.67 5.44
CA CYS A 119 7.56 6.98 5.50
C CYS A 119 6.25 7.05 4.69
N MET A 120 6.17 6.35 3.56
CA MET A 120 5.08 6.51 2.58
C MET A 120 3.75 5.87 2.99
N LEU A 121 3.74 4.95 3.97
CA LEU A 121 2.51 4.36 4.53
C LEU A 121 1.80 5.27 5.53
N THR A 122 2.49 6.27 6.09
CA THR A 122 1.93 7.17 7.10
C THR A 122 2.03 8.64 6.70
N ARG A 123 2.78 8.96 5.64
CA ARG A 123 3.05 10.32 5.18
C ARG A 123 2.96 10.41 3.64
N PRO A 124 2.46 11.53 3.09
CA PRO A 124 1.84 12.65 3.79
C PRO A 124 0.52 12.26 4.44
N ALA A 125 0.19 12.82 5.61
CA ALA A 125 -1.01 12.44 6.37
C ALA A 125 -2.30 12.67 5.57
N LYS A 126 -2.34 13.72 4.73
CA LYS A 126 -3.46 14.01 3.82
C LYS A 126 -3.72 12.85 2.85
N ILE A 127 -2.69 12.12 2.45
CA ILE A 127 -2.77 11.02 1.49
C ILE A 127 -2.98 9.69 2.22
N ALA A 128 -2.05 9.33 3.11
CA ALA A 128 -1.99 8.01 3.71
C ALA A 128 -3.21 7.70 4.57
N ARG A 129 -3.67 8.66 5.40
CA ARG A 129 -4.85 8.57 6.28
C ARG A 129 -5.02 7.25 7.09
N PHE A 130 -3.94 6.48 7.24
CA PHE A 130 -3.98 5.15 7.86
C PHE A 130 -3.59 5.18 9.34
N ASP A 131 -2.44 5.77 9.65
CA ASP A 131 -1.88 5.85 11.00
C ASP A 131 -1.25 7.23 11.24
N HIS A 132 -0.93 7.54 12.50
CA HIS A 132 -0.41 8.84 12.87
C HIS A 132 0.98 9.10 12.24
N PRO A 133 1.20 10.23 11.56
CA PRO A 133 2.43 10.46 10.76
C PRO A 133 3.72 10.58 11.58
N THR A 134 3.61 10.90 12.88
CA THR A 134 4.76 11.15 13.78
C THR A 134 4.72 10.39 15.09
N LYS A 135 3.62 9.68 15.41
CA LYS A 135 3.51 8.88 16.63
C LYS A 135 3.72 7.44 16.22
N PHE A 136 4.97 7.11 15.93
CA PHE A 136 5.35 5.73 15.64
C PHE A 136 5.10 4.87 16.88
N MET A 137 4.40 3.75 16.68
CA MET A 137 4.28 2.62 17.60
C MET A 137 3.56 2.79 18.96
N ASN A 138 3.16 3.99 19.42
CA ASN A 138 2.64 4.15 20.80
C ASN A 138 1.29 4.87 20.98
N ALA A 139 0.48 5.08 19.92
CA ALA A 139 -0.78 5.83 20.12
C ALA A 139 -2.01 5.39 19.31
N SER A 140 -1.89 4.45 18.37
CA SER A 140 -3.08 3.85 17.75
C SER A 140 -3.11 2.36 18.07
N LYS A 141 -4.27 1.89 18.53
CA LYS A 141 -4.54 0.47 18.86
C LYS A 141 -4.14 -0.46 17.70
N ARG A 142 -4.25 0.06 16.46
CA ARG A 142 -3.89 -0.59 15.20
C ARG A 142 -2.40 -0.90 15.03
N SER A 143 -1.48 -0.04 15.48
CA SER A 143 -0.03 -0.31 15.33
C SER A 143 0.46 -1.42 16.29
N ILE A 144 -0.15 -1.53 17.48
CA ILE A 144 0.14 -2.58 18.48
C ILE A 144 -0.38 -3.94 18.01
N ASP A 145 -1.58 -3.95 17.43
CA ASP A 145 -2.22 -5.10 16.81
C ASP A 145 -1.42 -5.67 15.61
N LEU A 146 -0.77 -4.80 14.84
CA LEU A 146 0.15 -5.19 13.77
C LEU A 146 1.42 -5.88 14.29
N VAL A 147 2.02 -5.42 15.39
CA VAL A 147 3.18 -6.09 16.01
C VAL A 147 2.83 -7.53 16.39
N ASN A 148 1.58 -7.78 16.84
CA ASN A 148 1.09 -9.13 17.08
C ASN A 148 0.93 -9.94 15.78
N ILE A 149 0.51 -9.35 14.64
CA ILE A 149 0.53 -10.03 13.32
C ILE A 149 1.94 -10.44 12.88
N TRP A 150 2.95 -9.62 13.17
CA TRP A 150 4.33 -9.95 12.78
C TRP A 150 4.86 -11.18 13.52
N VAL A 151 4.30 -11.53 14.70
CA VAL A 151 4.58 -12.80 15.38
C VAL A 151 4.03 -14.01 14.59
N TYR A 152 3.30 -13.77 13.50
CA TYR A 152 2.40 -14.76 12.92
C TYR A 152 2.54 -14.94 11.39
N MET A 153 3.48 -14.26 10.73
CA MET A 153 3.70 -14.40 9.29
C MET A 153 5.09 -14.90 8.91
N ILE A 154 5.15 -16.12 8.34
CA ILE A 154 5.72 -16.47 7.02
C ILE A 154 5.87 -18.01 6.92
N ARG A 155 5.48 -18.55 5.77
CA ARG A 155 5.76 -19.92 5.34
C ARG A 155 7.18 -19.95 4.75
N PRO A 156 8.10 -20.86 5.15
CA PRO A 156 9.40 -20.91 4.52
C PRO A 156 9.25 -21.49 3.12
N TYR A 157 9.41 -20.66 2.08
CA TYR A 157 10.06 -21.11 0.86
C TYR A 157 11.57 -20.93 1.06
N PRO A 158 12.44 -21.78 0.49
CA PRO A 158 13.83 -21.87 0.88
C PRO A 158 14.64 -20.70 0.28
N LEU A 159 14.48 -19.50 0.83
CA LEU A 159 15.53 -18.50 0.75
C LEU A 159 16.60 -18.93 1.75
N ARG A 160 17.61 -19.61 1.20
CA ARG A 160 18.87 -19.94 1.86
C ARG A 160 19.62 -18.63 2.13
N VAL A 161 19.18 -17.88 3.15
CA VAL A 161 19.95 -16.77 3.69
C VAL A 161 21.07 -17.41 4.50
N TYR A 162 22.25 -17.47 3.90
CA TYR A 162 23.48 -17.76 4.63
C TYR A 162 23.71 -16.62 5.62
N VAL A 163 23.25 -16.80 6.86
CA VAL A 163 23.78 -16.03 7.99
C VAL A 163 25.08 -16.73 8.38
N ASN A 164 26.16 -16.39 7.68
CA ASN A 164 27.49 -16.73 8.15
C ASN A 164 27.75 -15.98 9.47
N ASN A 165 28.23 -16.72 10.45
CA ASN A 165 28.77 -16.25 11.72
C ASN A 165 29.59 -14.96 11.58
N LEU A 166 29.08 -13.86 12.13
CA LEU A 166 29.75 -12.63 12.51
C LEU A 166 28.78 -11.98 13.51
N ILE A 167 28.97 -11.95 14.83
CA ILE A 167 30.16 -11.65 15.63
C ILE A 167 29.94 -12.29 17.02
N SER A 168 30.87 -13.14 17.45
CA SER A 168 31.25 -13.18 18.85
C SER A 168 32.48 -12.28 18.98
N LEU A 169 32.36 -11.20 19.73
CA LEU A 169 33.40 -10.50 20.50
C LEU A 169 32.69 -9.45 21.36
#